data_AF-A0AA94H4C3-F1
#
_entry.id   AF-A0AA94H4C3-F1
#
_cell.length_a   1.000
_cell.length_b   1.000
_cell.length_c   1.000
_cell.angle_alpha   90.00
_cell.angle_beta   90.00
_cell.angle_gamma   90.00
#
_symmetry.space_group_name_H-M   'P 1'
#
loop_
_entity.id
_entity.type
_entity.pdbx_description
1 polymer ?
#
loop_
_entity_poly.entity_id
_entity_poly.type
_entity_poly.pdbx_seq_one_letter_code
_entity_poly.pdbx_strand_id
1 'polypeptide(L)'
;MSAGNLTLTNNSAAVGGSGTAFATELTDGDFIVATVGGITYTLPVKSVESATSLTLISNYPGPTQSGVAWSAVPRAAQNQITAALVAQTTEALRGLNSDKQNWQAVFSDSGDITVILPDGSSFTGPSWKKISDLLADIDTVALQQIADQVAEDAQQVATDLQDVDTKAVQVSGDATTASQAATNATAANTAAQQAKTDAVAANTAAQQAKTDAQAAAASVNPDNLLQKANNLSELVATASTARANLSVYSTTETDNKVAAVSNKISYALISAGTVGVNTRTVFTNPFGVNVPVVVEAEIQIGGVWSRTGWAFNSSTANAYGVNASYVEGTGIVLQTAVSYLWAGSNVSGGGHGVTTSGTSAPCRIHVWKVTA
;
A
#
# COMPACT_ATOMS: atom_id res chain seq x y z
N MET A 1 87.35 91.38 18.46
CA MET A 1 87.80 92.79 18.57
C MET A 1 89.30 92.77 18.44
N SER A 2 89.82 93.53 17.48
CA SER A 2 91.26 93.66 17.25
C SER A 2 91.92 94.45 18.38
N ALA A 3 93.23 94.30 18.53
CA ALA A 3 93.98 95.00 19.57
C ALA A 3 94.07 96.50 19.26
N GLY A 4 94.12 97.32 20.32
CA GLY A 4 94.20 98.77 20.20
C GLY A 4 92.88 99.44 19.82
N ASN A 5 92.94 100.74 19.55
CA ASN A 5 91.79 101.56 19.21
C ASN A 5 92.04 102.47 18.01
N LEU A 6 90.97 102.92 17.35
CA LEU A 6 91.02 103.80 16.19
C LEU A 6 90.68 105.24 16.55
N THR A 7 91.32 106.15 15.85
CA THR A 7 90.92 107.54 15.67
C THR A 7 90.38 107.70 14.25
N LEU A 8 89.06 107.86 14.16
CA LEU A 8 88.34 108.14 12.92
C LEU A 8 87.99 109.63 12.88
N THR A 9 88.33 110.29 11.77
CA THR A 9 88.07 111.73 11.58
C THR A 9 87.03 111.91 10.48
N ASN A 10 86.01 112.72 10.77
CA ASN A 10 84.94 113.00 9.80
C ASN A 10 85.50 113.51 8.47
N ASN A 11 84.99 112.94 7.37
CA ASN A 11 85.37 113.26 6.01
C ASN A 11 86.88 113.09 5.71
N SER A 12 87.53 112.16 6.40
CA SER A 12 88.93 111.79 6.14
C SER A 12 89.04 110.32 5.75
N ALA A 13 89.92 110.01 4.80
CA ALA A 13 90.32 108.64 4.50
C ALA A 13 91.43 108.13 5.42
N ALA A 14 92.14 109.01 6.13
CA ALA A 14 93.22 108.61 7.03
C ALA A 14 92.67 108.11 8.37
N VAL A 15 93.14 106.95 8.81
CA VAL A 15 92.80 106.34 10.11
C VAL A 15 94.06 106.24 10.95
N GLY A 16 93.98 106.80 12.16
CA GLY A 16 95.03 106.66 13.17
C GLY A 16 94.72 105.49 14.11
N GLY A 17 95.74 104.72 14.47
CA GLY A 17 95.64 103.64 15.44
C GLY A 17 96.47 103.94 16.70
N SER A 18 95.96 103.56 17.86
CA SER A 18 96.69 103.58 19.12
C SER A 18 96.75 102.17 19.71
N GLY A 19 97.95 101.63 19.86
CA GLY A 19 98.17 100.24 20.30
C GLY A 19 97.70 99.19 19.28
N THR A 20 97.55 99.58 18.02
CA THR A 20 97.15 98.70 16.90
C THR A 20 98.36 98.06 16.25
N ALA A 21 98.13 96.97 15.51
CA ALA A 21 99.15 96.30 14.70
C ALA A 21 98.66 96.10 13.25
N PHE A 22 98.28 97.19 12.57
CA PHE A 22 97.64 97.11 11.24
C PHE A 22 98.48 96.33 10.22
N ALA A 23 99.80 96.50 10.22
CA ALA A 23 100.71 95.83 9.28
C ALA A 23 100.73 94.30 9.40
N THR A 24 100.24 93.72 10.49
CA THR A 24 100.16 92.27 10.69
C THR A 24 98.73 91.74 10.71
N GLU A 25 97.76 92.57 11.06
CA GLU A 25 96.34 92.18 11.19
C GLU A 25 95.52 92.46 9.93
N LEU A 26 96.01 93.34 9.03
CA LEU A 26 95.30 93.78 7.84
C LEU A 26 96.20 93.72 6.62
N THR A 27 95.59 93.46 5.48
CA THR A 27 96.16 93.62 4.15
C THR A 27 95.32 94.58 3.33
N ASP A 28 95.91 95.16 2.29
CA ASP A 28 95.21 96.09 1.39
C ASP A 28 93.95 95.45 0.80
N GLY A 29 92.82 96.14 0.92
CA GLY A 29 91.51 95.65 0.49
C GLY A 29 90.71 94.90 1.56
N ASP A 30 91.27 94.65 2.76
CA ASP A 30 90.50 94.18 3.91
C ASP A 30 89.55 95.26 4.45
N PHE A 31 88.65 94.88 5.36
CA PHE A 31 87.67 95.78 5.93
C PHE A 31 87.89 95.96 7.43
N ILE A 32 87.58 97.15 7.91
CA ILE A 32 87.51 97.46 9.32
C ILE A 32 86.05 97.66 9.69
N VAL A 33 85.58 96.94 10.69
CA VAL A 33 84.26 97.16 11.27
C VAL A 33 84.41 97.88 12.59
N ALA A 34 83.79 99.04 12.71
CA ALA A 34 83.84 99.89 13.89
C ALA A 34 82.45 100.49 14.18
N THR A 35 82.07 100.56 15.46
CA THR A 35 80.80 101.15 15.88
C THR A 35 81.06 102.49 16.55
N VAL A 36 80.48 103.55 15.99
CA VAL A 36 80.65 104.94 16.45
C VAL A 36 79.26 105.53 16.62
N GLY A 37 78.95 106.02 17.83
CA GLY A 37 77.63 106.61 18.12
C GLY A 37 76.45 105.65 17.89
N GLY A 38 76.64 104.33 18.04
CA GLY A 38 75.61 103.30 17.82
C GLY A 38 75.43 102.86 16.37
N ILE A 39 76.16 103.45 15.41
CA ILE A 39 76.13 103.05 14.00
C ILE A 39 77.38 102.23 13.69
N THR A 40 77.19 101.07 13.06
CA THR A 40 78.30 100.20 12.63
C THR A 40 78.73 100.55 11.22
N TYR A 41 79.99 100.91 11.05
CA TYR A 41 80.60 101.24 9.78
C TYR A 41 81.48 100.10 9.31
N THR A 42 81.33 99.70 8.05
CA THR A 42 82.23 98.76 7.36
C THR A 42 83.11 99.56 6.42
N LEU A 43 84.38 99.73 6.79
CA LEU A 43 85.31 100.67 6.18
C LEU A 43 86.39 99.89 5.39
N PRO A 44 86.38 99.94 4.05
CA PRO A 44 87.38 99.26 3.25
C PRO A 44 88.74 99.95 3.35
N VAL A 45 89.78 99.18 3.65
CA VAL A 45 91.17 99.64 3.69
C VAL A 45 91.71 99.69 2.27
N LYS A 46 92.24 100.85 1.87
CA LYS A 46 92.93 101.05 0.60
C LYS A 46 94.38 100.59 0.69
N SER A 47 95.08 101.06 1.72
CA SER A 47 96.49 100.78 1.95
C SER A 47 96.82 100.83 3.44
N VAL A 48 97.68 99.93 3.90
CA VAL A 48 98.27 99.98 5.25
C VAL A 48 99.63 100.67 5.17
N GLU A 49 99.74 101.85 5.75
CA GLU A 49 100.97 102.67 5.70
C GLU A 49 101.96 102.28 6.80
N SER A 50 101.46 101.90 7.98
CA SER A 50 102.27 101.44 9.12
C SER A 50 101.44 100.65 10.14
N ALA A 51 102.05 100.17 11.23
CA ALA A 51 101.33 99.48 12.31
C ALA A 51 100.20 100.32 12.95
N THR A 52 100.27 101.65 12.83
CA THR A 52 99.33 102.60 13.46
C THR A 52 98.72 103.60 12.48
N SER A 53 98.90 103.43 11.17
CA SER A 53 98.29 104.30 10.16
C SER A 53 97.87 103.51 8.93
N LEU A 54 96.67 103.78 8.44
CA LEU A 54 96.15 103.24 7.19
C LEU A 54 95.26 104.26 6.49
N THR A 55 95.02 104.03 5.21
CA THR A 55 94.12 104.85 4.38
C THR A 55 92.93 104.01 3.94
N LEU A 56 91.73 104.56 4.02
CA LEU A 56 90.48 103.96 3.54
C LEU A 56 90.26 104.25 2.05
N ILE A 57 89.46 103.42 1.37
CA ILE A 57 89.09 103.66 -0.03
C ILE A 57 88.17 104.88 -0.15
N SER A 58 87.26 105.05 0.80
CA SER A 58 86.32 106.17 0.87
C SER A 58 86.52 106.92 2.19
N ASN A 59 86.31 108.24 2.15
CA ASN A 59 86.34 109.06 3.36
C ASN A 59 85.32 108.54 4.38
N TYR A 60 85.72 108.49 5.64
CA TYR A 60 84.85 108.10 6.74
C TYR A 60 83.72 109.13 6.93
N PRO A 61 82.43 108.75 6.79
CA PRO A 61 81.31 109.70 6.80
C PRO A 61 80.72 109.97 8.19
N GLY A 62 81.23 109.30 9.23
CA GLY A 62 80.72 109.41 10.60
C GLY A 62 81.38 110.51 11.43
N PRO A 63 80.94 110.71 12.68
CA PRO A 63 81.49 111.74 13.55
C PRO A 63 82.93 111.43 13.97
N THR A 64 83.75 112.48 14.14
CA THR A 64 85.13 112.34 14.62
C THR A 64 85.13 111.75 16.03
N GLN A 65 85.78 110.60 16.21
CA GLN A 65 85.90 109.94 17.51
C GLN A 65 87.24 109.19 17.61
N SER A 66 87.88 109.34 18.77
CA SER A 66 89.08 108.57 19.17
C SER A 66 88.69 107.48 20.16
N GLY A 67 89.54 106.44 20.28
CA GLY A 67 89.28 105.34 21.19
C GLY A 67 88.24 104.35 20.67
N VAL A 68 87.98 104.32 19.35
CA VAL A 68 86.96 103.46 18.77
C VAL A 68 87.46 102.02 18.71
N ALA A 69 86.69 101.11 19.31
CA ALA A 69 86.92 99.68 19.19
C ALA A 69 86.63 99.18 17.77
N TRP A 70 87.42 98.23 17.28
CA TRP A 70 87.36 97.79 15.90
C TRP A 70 87.60 96.28 15.74
N SER A 71 87.25 95.75 14.59
CA SER A 71 87.60 94.37 14.18
C SER A 71 88.02 94.35 12.73
N ALA A 72 89.14 93.67 12.45
CA ALA A 72 89.55 93.32 11.11
C ALA A 72 88.60 92.28 10.51
N VAL A 73 88.15 92.49 9.27
CA VAL A 73 87.40 91.53 8.47
C VAL A 73 88.18 91.31 7.17
N PRO A 74 88.82 90.14 7.00
CA PRO A 74 89.54 89.83 5.79
C PRO A 74 88.61 89.86 4.56
N ARG A 75 89.09 90.41 3.45
CA ARG A 75 88.35 90.46 2.17
C ARG A 75 87.91 89.07 1.71
N ALA A 76 88.76 88.07 1.93
CA ALA A 76 88.45 86.68 1.62
C ALA A 76 87.20 86.18 2.35
N ALA A 77 87.01 86.56 3.62
CA ALA A 77 85.85 86.17 4.41
C ALA A 77 84.56 86.81 3.88
N GLN A 78 84.59 88.08 3.49
CA GLN A 78 83.41 88.75 2.91
C GLN A 78 83.05 88.16 1.54
N ASN A 79 84.05 87.90 0.69
CA ASN A 79 83.84 87.25 -0.61
C ASN A 79 83.29 85.83 -0.46
N GLN A 80 83.71 85.09 0.56
CA GLN A 80 83.18 83.76 0.85
C GLN A 80 81.70 83.80 1.24
N ILE A 81 81.25 84.80 1.99
CA ILE A 81 79.82 84.95 2.33
C ILE A 81 79.00 85.19 1.06
N THR A 82 79.45 86.08 0.16
CA THR A 82 78.76 86.30 -1.12
C THR A 82 78.78 85.04 -1.98
N ALA A 83 79.91 84.35 -2.09
CA ALA A 83 80.01 83.12 -2.86
C ALA A 83 79.13 82.00 -2.29
N ALA A 84 79.07 81.84 -0.97
CA ALA A 84 78.21 80.88 -0.30
C ALA A 84 76.72 81.19 -0.52
N LEU A 85 76.33 82.47 -0.46
CA LEU A 85 74.97 82.88 -0.78
C LEU A 85 74.61 82.59 -2.24
N VAL A 86 75.52 82.87 -3.19
CA VAL A 86 75.31 82.52 -4.60
C VAL A 86 75.20 81.01 -4.79
N ALA A 87 76.03 80.21 -4.12
CA ALA A 87 75.95 78.76 -4.17
C ALA A 87 74.60 78.27 -3.62
N GLN A 88 74.19 78.73 -2.43
CA GLN A 88 72.93 78.34 -1.80
C GLN A 88 71.71 78.74 -2.64
N THR A 89 71.70 79.94 -3.22
CA THR A 89 70.61 80.38 -4.10
C THR A 89 70.58 79.58 -5.41
N THR A 90 71.73 79.24 -5.98
CA THR A 90 71.81 78.39 -7.18
C THR A 90 71.26 76.99 -6.91
N GLU A 91 71.62 76.38 -5.78
CA GLU A 91 71.09 75.06 -5.38
C GLU A 91 69.58 75.10 -5.14
N ALA A 92 69.07 76.14 -4.49
CA ALA A 92 67.63 76.33 -4.30
C ALA A 92 66.89 76.50 -5.64
N LEU A 93 67.44 77.29 -6.58
CA LEU A 93 66.86 77.45 -7.91
C LEU A 93 66.90 76.15 -8.72
N ARG A 94 67.96 75.35 -8.59
CA ARG A 94 68.06 74.01 -9.20
C ARG A 94 66.99 73.08 -8.65
N GLY A 95 66.80 73.06 -7.33
CA GLY A 95 65.73 72.31 -6.67
C GLY A 95 64.34 72.72 -7.16
N LEU A 96 64.04 74.02 -7.24
CA LEU A 96 62.76 74.52 -7.75
C LEU A 96 62.51 74.14 -9.22
N ASN A 97 63.56 74.15 -10.06
CA ASN A 97 63.44 73.70 -11.44
C ASN A 97 63.17 72.20 -11.54
N SER A 98 63.82 71.38 -10.70
CA SER A 98 63.52 69.94 -10.59
C SER A 98 62.07 69.72 -10.15
N ASP A 99 61.59 70.43 -9.12
CA ASP A 99 60.20 70.33 -8.66
C ASP A 99 59.21 70.69 -9.77
N LYS A 100 59.50 71.74 -10.55
CA LYS A 100 58.66 72.11 -11.69
C LYS A 100 58.57 70.98 -12.72
N GLN A 101 59.70 70.33 -13.04
CA GLN A 101 59.73 69.20 -13.97
C GLN A 101 59.00 67.98 -13.38
N ASN A 102 59.26 67.67 -12.11
CA ASN A 102 58.58 66.59 -11.37
C ASN A 102 57.06 66.77 -11.42
N TRP A 103 56.56 67.97 -11.12
CA TRP A 103 55.12 68.25 -11.15
C TRP A 103 54.55 68.14 -12.56
N GLN A 104 55.26 68.63 -13.59
CA GLN A 104 54.81 68.44 -14.97
C GLN A 104 54.69 66.94 -15.32
N ALA A 105 55.67 66.13 -14.96
CA ALA A 105 55.65 64.69 -15.18
C ALA A 105 54.47 64.02 -14.44
N VAL A 106 54.25 64.34 -13.15
CA VAL A 106 53.14 63.83 -12.33
C VAL A 106 51.78 64.05 -13.00
N PHE A 107 51.54 65.25 -13.54
CA PHE A 107 50.24 65.62 -14.10
C PHE A 107 50.02 65.17 -15.55
N SER A 108 51.08 65.02 -16.35
CA SER A 108 50.93 64.95 -17.81
C SER A 108 51.53 63.73 -18.51
N ASP A 109 52.50 63.04 -17.91
CA ASP A 109 53.08 61.85 -18.54
C ASP A 109 52.09 60.68 -18.47
N SER A 110 52.01 59.84 -19.49
CA SER A 110 51.13 58.66 -19.51
C SER A 110 51.78 57.40 -18.94
N GLY A 111 53.03 57.49 -18.49
CA GLY A 111 53.86 56.36 -18.07
C GLY A 111 54.25 56.40 -16.60
N ASP A 112 55.26 55.59 -16.26
CA ASP A 112 55.98 55.79 -15.00
C ASP A 112 56.96 56.96 -15.17
N ILE A 113 57.08 57.75 -14.10
CA ILE A 113 57.90 58.94 -14.02
C ILE A 113 58.99 58.75 -12.96
N THR A 114 60.07 59.52 -13.08
CA THR A 114 61.12 59.59 -12.05
C THR A 114 61.16 61.00 -11.48
N VAL A 115 60.85 61.10 -10.18
CA VAL A 115 60.89 62.33 -9.39
C VAL A 115 62.30 62.49 -8.82
N ILE A 116 62.93 63.65 -9.02
CA ILE A 116 64.24 63.99 -8.46
C ILE A 116 64.06 64.94 -7.28
N LEU A 117 64.50 64.54 -6.09
CA LEU A 117 64.39 65.33 -4.87
C LEU A 117 65.51 66.39 -4.77
N PRO A 118 65.33 67.43 -3.93
CA PRO A 118 66.35 68.48 -3.76
C PRO A 118 67.72 67.98 -3.28
N ASP A 119 67.76 66.83 -2.60
CA ASP A 119 69.00 66.17 -2.17
C ASP A 119 69.68 65.33 -3.27
N GLY A 120 69.09 65.30 -4.48
CA GLY A 120 69.57 64.55 -5.64
C GLY A 120 69.15 63.08 -5.66
N SER A 121 68.45 62.58 -4.64
CA SER A 121 67.86 61.25 -4.67
C SER A 121 66.66 61.19 -5.61
N SER A 122 66.25 59.98 -5.99
CA SER A 122 65.17 59.78 -6.97
C SER A 122 64.15 58.74 -6.53
N PHE A 123 62.90 58.95 -6.92
CA PHE A 123 61.79 58.00 -6.74
C PHE A 123 61.10 57.76 -8.08
N THR A 124 60.80 56.50 -8.41
CA THR A 124 60.09 56.13 -9.65
C THR A 124 58.73 55.53 -9.34
N GLY A 125 57.70 55.97 -10.05
CA GLY A 125 56.33 55.47 -9.90
C GLY A 125 55.39 55.98 -11.00
N PRO A 126 54.13 55.52 -11.02
CA PRO A 126 53.17 55.94 -12.03
C PRO A 126 52.80 57.42 -11.88
N SER A 127 52.64 58.10 -13.01
CA SER A 127 52.04 59.44 -13.02
C SER A 127 50.56 59.38 -12.62
N TRP A 128 49.97 60.53 -12.26
CA TRP A 128 48.54 60.62 -11.98
C TRP A 128 47.70 60.40 -13.23
N LYS A 129 48.20 60.82 -14.40
CA LYS A 129 47.54 60.54 -15.66
C LYS A 129 47.49 59.04 -15.95
N LYS A 130 48.58 58.29 -15.76
CA LYS A 130 48.60 56.83 -15.92
C LYS A 130 47.57 56.16 -15.01
N ILE A 131 47.50 56.57 -13.74
CA ILE A 131 46.50 56.04 -12.80
C ILE A 131 45.08 56.36 -13.27
N SER A 132 44.83 57.59 -13.73
CA SER A 132 43.51 58.00 -14.23
C SER A 132 43.11 57.23 -15.49
N ASP A 133 44.04 57.02 -16.42
CA ASP A 133 43.78 56.27 -17.65
C ASP A 133 43.47 54.80 -17.32
N LEU A 134 44.25 54.17 -16.43
CA LEU A 134 43.99 52.82 -15.93
C LEU A 134 42.62 52.70 -15.26
N LEU A 135 42.22 53.71 -14.48
CA LEU A 135 40.93 53.71 -13.79
C LEU A 135 39.76 53.92 -14.76
N ALA A 136 39.95 54.72 -15.82
CA ALA A 136 38.96 54.94 -16.86
C ALA A 136 38.74 53.68 -17.73
N ASP A 137 39.80 52.88 -17.93
CA ASP A 137 39.73 51.62 -18.66
C ASP A 137 39.06 50.49 -17.86
N ILE A 138 38.83 50.66 -16.54
CA ILE A 138 38.08 49.69 -15.76
C ILE A 138 36.60 49.75 -16.17
N ASP A 139 36.17 48.70 -16.88
CA ASP A 139 34.76 48.50 -17.22
C ASP A 139 33.97 48.02 -15.99
N THR A 140 33.40 49.00 -15.27
CA THR A 140 32.57 48.75 -14.09
C THR A 140 31.27 48.03 -14.43
N VAL A 141 30.78 48.15 -15.67
CA VAL A 141 29.56 47.46 -16.13
C VAL A 141 29.87 45.99 -16.33
N ALA A 142 30.98 45.64 -17.00
CA ALA A 142 31.41 44.25 -17.15
C ALA A 142 31.68 43.59 -15.78
N LEU A 143 32.29 44.32 -14.83
CA LEU A 143 32.48 43.83 -13.46
C LEU A 143 31.15 43.55 -12.75
N GLN A 144 30.16 44.45 -12.90
CA GLN A 144 28.82 44.24 -12.33
C GLN A 144 28.12 43.06 -13.00
N GLN A 145 28.22 42.90 -14.32
CA GLN A 145 27.65 41.75 -15.04
C GLN A 145 28.26 40.43 -14.56
N ILE A 146 29.57 40.38 -14.33
CA ILE A 146 30.22 39.19 -13.75
C ILE A 146 29.67 38.93 -12.35
N ALA A 147 29.51 39.95 -11.51
CA ALA A 147 28.96 39.80 -10.16
C ALA A 147 27.51 39.29 -10.18
N ASP A 148 26.68 39.83 -11.08
CA ASP A 148 25.29 39.42 -11.27
C ASP A 148 25.21 37.97 -11.78
N GLN A 149 26.03 37.61 -12.78
CA GLN A 149 26.10 36.25 -13.30
C GLN A 149 26.52 35.24 -12.23
N VAL A 150 27.52 35.57 -11.40
CA VAL A 150 27.94 34.71 -10.29
C VAL A 150 26.81 34.52 -9.27
N ALA A 151 26.00 35.56 -9.02
CA ALA A 151 24.85 35.46 -8.14
C ALA A 151 23.73 34.60 -8.75
N GLU A 152 23.48 34.70 -10.05
CA GLU A 152 22.53 33.84 -10.78
C GLU A 152 22.99 32.38 -10.80
N ASP A 153 24.26 32.13 -11.12
CA ASP A 153 24.85 30.79 -11.12
C ASP A 153 24.75 30.14 -9.73
N ALA A 154 24.98 30.91 -8.66
CA ALA A 154 24.82 30.41 -7.29
C ALA A 154 23.37 30.00 -6.97
N GLN A 155 22.38 30.75 -7.47
CA GLN A 155 20.97 30.38 -7.33
C GLN A 155 20.65 29.12 -8.14
N GLN A 156 21.15 29.03 -9.38
CA GLN A 156 20.95 27.85 -10.22
C GLN A 156 21.55 26.59 -9.58
N VAL A 157 22.76 26.68 -9.03
CA VAL A 157 23.39 25.56 -8.29
C VAL A 157 22.55 25.13 -7.09
N ALA A 158 21.95 26.08 -6.36
CA ALA A 158 21.07 25.74 -5.25
C ALA A 158 19.79 25.01 -5.72
N THR A 159 19.24 25.40 -6.86
CA THR A 159 18.12 24.68 -7.50
C THR A 159 18.53 23.29 -7.97
N ASP A 160 19.67 23.18 -8.66
CA ASP A 160 20.20 21.90 -9.16
C ASP A 160 20.44 20.90 -8.01
N LEU A 161 20.90 21.37 -6.85
CA LEU A 161 21.05 20.54 -5.66
C LEU A 161 19.71 19.99 -5.15
N GLN A 162 18.66 20.81 -5.11
CA GLN A 162 17.32 20.35 -4.70
C GLN A 162 16.75 19.32 -5.69
N ASP A 163 16.98 19.52 -6.98
CA ASP A 163 16.59 18.57 -8.02
C ASP A 163 17.33 17.25 -7.89
N VAL A 164 18.63 17.28 -7.58
CA VAL A 164 19.44 16.08 -7.31
C VAL A 164 18.93 15.35 -6.08
N ASP A 165 18.64 16.04 -4.98
CA ASP A 165 18.09 15.43 -3.76
C ASP A 165 16.73 14.78 -4.03
N THR A 166 15.85 15.46 -4.78
CA THR A 166 14.54 14.93 -5.17
C THR A 166 14.69 13.67 -6.02
N LYS A 167 15.59 13.69 -7.02
CA LYS A 167 15.89 12.52 -7.86
C LYS A 167 16.50 11.38 -7.05
N ALA A 168 17.36 11.67 -6.08
CA ALA A 168 17.97 10.65 -5.22
C ALA A 168 16.92 9.95 -4.33
N VAL A 169 15.97 10.70 -3.79
CA VAL A 169 14.82 10.15 -3.04
C VAL A 169 13.96 9.26 -3.96
N GLN A 170 13.66 9.72 -5.17
CA GLN A 170 12.89 8.94 -6.14
C GLN A 170 13.58 7.62 -6.50
N VAL A 171 14.88 7.66 -6.84
CA VAL A 171 15.67 6.46 -7.14
C VAL A 171 15.68 5.47 -5.98
N SER A 172 15.75 5.97 -4.73
CA SER A 172 15.67 5.12 -3.54
C SER A 172 14.30 4.44 -3.37
N GLY A 173 13.22 5.16 -3.69
CA GLY A 173 11.86 4.62 -3.72
C GLY A 173 11.65 3.57 -4.83
N ASP A 174 12.16 3.85 -6.02
CA ASP A 174 12.11 2.94 -7.16
C ASP A 174 12.90 1.64 -6.85
N ALA A 175 14.08 1.75 -6.23
CA ALA A 175 14.86 0.61 -5.79
C ALA A 175 14.12 -0.25 -4.75
N THR A 176 13.42 0.38 -3.81
CA THR A 176 12.59 -0.32 -2.81
C THR A 176 11.44 -1.06 -3.48
N THR A 177 10.76 -0.41 -4.43
CA THR A 177 9.67 -1.01 -5.21
C THR A 177 10.16 -2.20 -6.03
N ALA A 178 11.31 -2.07 -6.68
CA ALA A 178 11.93 -3.16 -7.44
C ALA A 178 12.31 -4.35 -6.53
N SER A 179 12.84 -4.10 -5.33
CA SER A 179 13.15 -5.13 -4.35
C SER A 179 11.90 -5.89 -3.86
N GLN A 180 10.82 -5.16 -3.60
CA GLN A 180 9.54 -5.77 -3.24
C GLN A 180 8.97 -6.62 -4.38
N ALA A 181 9.04 -6.13 -5.62
CA ALA A 181 8.62 -6.89 -6.79
C ALA A 181 9.43 -8.19 -6.97
N ALA A 182 10.75 -8.15 -6.75
CA ALA A 182 11.61 -9.34 -6.79
C ALA A 182 11.25 -10.35 -5.69
N THR A 183 10.95 -9.87 -4.48
CA THR A 183 10.48 -10.72 -3.36
C THR A 183 9.15 -11.39 -3.70
N ASN A 184 8.19 -10.63 -4.24
CA ASN A 184 6.89 -11.14 -4.65
C ASN A 184 7.02 -12.19 -5.76
N ALA A 185 7.89 -11.96 -6.74
CA ALA A 185 8.19 -12.92 -7.81
C ALA A 185 8.77 -14.23 -7.25
N THR A 186 9.67 -14.14 -6.26
CA THR A 186 10.22 -15.31 -5.57
C THR A 186 9.14 -16.09 -4.82
N ALA A 187 8.26 -15.40 -4.09
CA ALA A 187 7.14 -16.03 -3.38
C ALA A 187 6.16 -16.71 -4.35
N ALA A 188 5.83 -16.05 -5.47
CA ALA A 188 4.98 -16.63 -6.51
C ALA A 188 5.61 -17.88 -7.13
N ASN A 189 6.92 -17.87 -7.38
CA ASN A 189 7.65 -19.05 -7.87
C ASN A 189 7.60 -20.20 -6.86
N THR A 190 7.82 -19.93 -5.56
CA THR A 190 7.70 -20.96 -4.50
C THR A 190 6.30 -21.55 -4.44
N ALA A 191 5.26 -20.73 -4.50
CA ALA A 191 3.87 -21.19 -4.53
C ALA A 191 3.58 -22.07 -5.76
N ALA A 192 4.10 -21.69 -6.94
CA ALA A 192 3.97 -22.50 -8.15
C ALA A 192 4.68 -23.87 -8.03
N GLN A 193 5.86 -23.93 -7.40
CA GLN A 193 6.56 -25.20 -7.16
C GLN A 193 5.83 -26.09 -6.15
N GLN A 194 5.22 -25.49 -5.13
CA GLN A 194 4.37 -26.24 -4.18
C GLN A 194 3.15 -26.82 -4.88
N ALA A 195 2.44 -26.02 -5.67
CA ALA A 195 1.29 -26.48 -6.45
C ALA A 195 1.64 -27.63 -7.41
N LYS A 196 2.83 -27.58 -8.03
CA LYS A 196 3.36 -28.68 -8.84
C LYS A 196 3.57 -29.95 -8.02
N THR A 197 4.13 -29.82 -6.82
CA THR A 197 4.34 -30.95 -5.90
C THR A 197 3.02 -31.57 -5.46
N ASP A 198 2.05 -30.74 -5.08
CA ASP A 198 0.72 -31.17 -4.67
C ASP A 198 -0.02 -31.90 -5.81
N ALA A 199 0.12 -31.41 -7.05
CA ALA A 199 -0.44 -32.07 -8.23
C ALA A 199 0.18 -33.48 -8.47
N VAL A 200 1.49 -33.63 -8.26
CA VAL A 200 2.17 -34.93 -8.35
C VAL A 200 1.69 -35.89 -7.24
N ALA A 201 1.52 -35.38 -6.02
CA ALA A 201 1.00 -36.16 -4.90
C ALA A 201 -0.44 -36.63 -5.17
N ALA A 202 -1.31 -35.75 -5.66
CA ALA A 202 -2.68 -36.09 -6.04
C ALA A 202 -2.73 -37.15 -7.15
N ASN A 203 -1.87 -37.04 -8.17
CA ASN A 203 -1.78 -38.05 -9.23
C ASN A 203 -1.31 -39.41 -8.70
N THR A 204 -0.32 -39.42 -7.79
CA THR A 204 0.15 -40.66 -7.14
C THR A 204 -0.97 -41.32 -6.34
N ALA A 205 -1.71 -40.55 -5.54
CA ALA A 205 -2.85 -41.05 -4.77
C ALA A 205 -3.95 -41.63 -5.67
N ALA A 206 -4.25 -40.99 -6.80
CA ALA A 206 -5.22 -41.49 -7.77
C ALA A 206 -4.79 -42.83 -8.38
N GLN A 207 -3.50 -43.00 -8.71
CA GLN A 207 -2.97 -44.27 -9.25
C GLN A 207 -2.97 -45.38 -8.21
N GLN A 208 -2.69 -45.06 -6.94
CA GLN A 208 -2.82 -46.03 -5.85
C GLN A 208 -4.26 -46.48 -5.69
N ALA A 209 -5.22 -45.55 -5.63
CA ALA A 209 -6.64 -45.87 -5.54
C ALA A 209 -7.13 -46.75 -6.70
N LYS A 210 -6.64 -46.50 -7.93
CA LYS A 210 -6.91 -47.36 -9.08
C LYS A 210 -6.35 -48.77 -8.89
N THR A 211 -5.12 -48.89 -8.41
CA THR A 211 -4.46 -50.18 -8.15
C THR A 211 -5.21 -50.96 -7.08
N ASP A 212 -5.59 -50.30 -5.99
CA ASP A 212 -6.37 -50.90 -4.89
C ASP A 212 -7.73 -51.40 -5.38
N ALA A 213 -8.42 -50.62 -6.22
CA ALA A 213 -9.68 -51.03 -6.83
C ALA A 213 -9.52 -52.26 -7.74
N GLN A 214 -8.43 -52.33 -8.51
CA GLN A 214 -8.10 -53.51 -9.32
C GLN A 214 -7.79 -54.74 -8.47
N ALA A 215 -7.03 -54.58 -7.39
CA ALA A 215 -6.72 -55.64 -6.45
C ALA A 215 -7.98 -56.16 -5.74
N ALA A 216 -8.85 -55.25 -5.28
CA ALA A 216 -10.15 -55.59 -4.70
C ALA A 216 -11.01 -56.38 -5.70
N ALA A 217 -11.11 -55.92 -6.95
CA ALA A 217 -11.85 -56.63 -7.99
C ALA A 217 -11.29 -58.05 -8.26
N ALA A 218 -9.96 -58.21 -8.29
CA ALA A 218 -9.31 -59.51 -8.47
C ALA A 218 -9.48 -60.45 -7.26
N SER A 219 -9.62 -59.91 -6.05
CA SER A 219 -9.85 -60.69 -4.82
C SER A 219 -11.26 -61.27 -4.72
N VAL A 220 -12.23 -60.72 -5.47
CA VAL A 220 -13.57 -61.29 -5.59
C VAL A 220 -13.49 -62.51 -6.51
N ASN A 221 -13.25 -63.68 -5.94
CA ASN A 221 -13.39 -64.96 -6.65
C ASN A 221 -14.86 -65.43 -6.59
N PRO A 222 -15.59 -65.46 -7.71
CA PRO A 222 -16.98 -65.94 -7.76
C PRO A 222 -17.14 -67.37 -7.22
N ASP A 223 -16.10 -68.20 -7.34
CA ASP A 223 -16.11 -69.60 -6.90
C ASP A 223 -16.14 -69.74 -5.37
N ASN A 224 -15.64 -68.74 -4.64
CA ASN A 224 -15.70 -68.71 -3.17
C ASN A 224 -17.07 -68.25 -2.63
N LEU A 225 -17.88 -67.59 -3.47
CA LEU A 225 -19.25 -67.15 -3.12
C LEU A 225 -20.29 -68.23 -3.41
N LEU A 226 -19.97 -69.21 -4.26
CA LEU A 226 -20.76 -70.40 -4.51
C LEU A 226 -20.01 -71.65 -3.99
N GLN A 227 -20.04 -71.90 -2.68
CA GLN A 227 -19.62 -73.19 -2.11
C GLN A 227 -20.62 -74.32 -2.46
N LYS A 228 -20.86 -74.56 -3.75
CA LYS A 228 -21.79 -75.58 -4.26
C LYS A 228 -21.46 -76.99 -3.76
N ALA A 229 -20.18 -77.29 -3.53
CA ALA A 229 -19.75 -78.62 -3.10
C ALA A 229 -20.02 -78.88 -1.61
N ASN A 230 -19.82 -77.88 -0.74
CA ASN A 230 -20.05 -78.04 0.70
C ASN A 230 -21.55 -78.02 1.05
N ASN A 231 -22.36 -77.24 0.33
CA ASN A 231 -23.80 -77.15 0.57
C ASN A 231 -24.60 -78.39 0.13
N LEU A 232 -23.99 -79.31 -0.64
CA LEU A 232 -24.66 -80.50 -1.16
C LEU A 232 -24.22 -81.81 -0.48
N SER A 233 -23.17 -81.82 0.34
CA SER A 233 -22.69 -83.07 0.96
C SER A 233 -23.62 -83.61 2.06
N GLU A 234 -24.51 -82.77 2.61
CA GLU A 234 -25.54 -83.18 3.58
C GLU A 234 -26.85 -83.67 2.91
N LEU A 235 -27.01 -83.48 1.60
CA LEU A 235 -28.20 -83.86 0.84
C LEU A 235 -28.04 -85.23 0.14
N VAL A 236 -27.47 -86.21 0.84
CA VAL A 236 -27.44 -87.62 0.40
C VAL A 236 -28.34 -88.46 1.32
N ALA A 237 -29.58 -88.01 1.50
CA ALA A 237 -30.65 -88.78 2.10
C ALA A 237 -31.78 -88.95 1.06
N THR A 238 -32.22 -90.18 0.82
CA THR A 238 -33.23 -90.53 -0.21
C THR A 238 -34.50 -89.68 -0.11
N ALA A 239 -35.22 -89.50 -1.24
CA ALA A 239 -36.42 -88.66 -1.33
C ALA A 239 -37.51 -88.96 -0.27
N SER A 240 -37.53 -90.17 0.30
CA SER A 240 -38.41 -90.54 1.41
C SER A 240 -38.07 -89.84 2.72
N THR A 241 -36.77 -89.65 3.01
CA THR A 241 -36.27 -89.04 4.25
C THR A 241 -36.49 -87.52 4.25
N ALA A 242 -36.34 -86.87 3.09
CA ALA A 242 -36.60 -85.44 2.94
C ALA A 242 -38.08 -85.07 3.13
N ARG A 243 -39.02 -85.93 2.70
CA ARG A 243 -40.46 -85.69 2.87
C ARG A 243 -40.94 -85.80 4.31
N ALA A 244 -40.35 -86.71 5.10
CA ALA A 244 -40.65 -86.85 6.52
C ALA A 244 -40.18 -85.63 7.33
N ASN A 245 -39.02 -85.05 6.98
CA ASN A 245 -38.46 -83.90 7.70
C ASN A 245 -39.13 -82.56 7.35
N LEU A 246 -39.68 -82.41 6.14
CA LEU A 246 -40.38 -81.18 5.72
C LEU A 246 -41.90 -81.19 6.00
N SER A 247 -42.47 -82.28 6.51
CA SER A 247 -43.92 -82.40 6.78
C SER A 247 -44.81 -82.14 5.54
N VAL A 248 -44.36 -82.55 4.35
CA VAL A 248 -45.10 -82.37 3.09
C VAL A 248 -45.64 -83.72 2.61
N TYR A 249 -46.97 -83.82 2.46
CA TYR A 249 -47.72 -85.02 2.05
C TYR A 249 -48.12 -85.01 0.57
N SER A 250 -48.45 -86.18 0.02
CA SER A 250 -48.86 -86.35 -1.39
C SER A 250 -50.33 -85.95 -1.63
N THR A 251 -50.72 -85.77 -2.90
CA THR A 251 -52.09 -85.41 -3.31
C THR A 251 -53.14 -86.42 -2.84
N THR A 252 -52.82 -87.72 -2.83
CA THR A 252 -53.69 -88.80 -2.31
C THR A 252 -53.94 -88.70 -0.80
N GLU A 253 -53.02 -88.12 -0.03
CA GLU A 253 -53.19 -87.91 1.43
C GLU A 253 -53.99 -86.64 1.75
N THR A 254 -54.16 -85.74 0.77
CA THR A 254 -54.90 -84.49 0.92
C THR A 254 -56.41 -84.70 0.74
N ASP A 255 -56.81 -85.56 -0.20
CA ASP A 255 -58.22 -85.87 -0.48
C ASP A 255 -58.93 -86.62 0.67
N ASN A 256 -58.19 -87.45 1.42
CA ASN A 256 -58.72 -88.14 2.60
C ASN A 256 -58.94 -87.22 3.82
N LYS A 257 -58.29 -86.04 3.88
CA LYS A 257 -58.47 -85.07 4.97
C LYS A 257 -59.64 -84.09 4.72
N VAL A 258 -60.00 -83.82 3.47
CA VAL A 258 -61.15 -82.97 3.10
C VAL A 258 -62.49 -83.68 3.42
N ALA A 259 -62.56 -85.01 3.26
CA ALA A 259 -63.72 -85.80 3.67
C ALA A 259 -63.98 -85.79 5.20
N ALA A 260 -62.95 -85.59 6.02
CA ALA A 260 -63.07 -85.54 7.48
C ALA A 260 -63.57 -84.18 8.02
N VAL A 261 -63.41 -83.09 7.27
CA VAL A 261 -63.85 -81.74 7.67
C VAL A 261 -65.32 -81.50 7.34
N SER A 262 -65.85 -82.13 6.28
CA SER A 262 -67.27 -82.06 5.92
C SER A 262 -68.21 -82.75 6.93
N ASN A 263 -67.69 -83.63 7.79
CA ASN A 263 -68.47 -84.31 8.85
C ASN A 263 -68.51 -83.56 10.19
N LYS A 264 -67.88 -82.37 10.28
CA LYS A 264 -67.88 -81.54 11.51
C LYS A 264 -68.87 -80.37 11.50
N ILE A 265 -69.50 -80.08 10.35
CA ILE A 265 -70.50 -79.02 10.26
C ILE A 265 -71.85 -79.71 10.09
N SER A 266 -72.61 -79.82 11.19
CA SER A 266 -73.91 -80.50 11.27
C SER A 266 -75.02 -79.79 10.46
N TYR A 267 -74.82 -79.68 9.15
CA TYR A 267 -75.66 -79.00 8.17
C TYR A 267 -75.98 -79.91 6.99
N ALA A 268 -77.22 -79.87 6.52
CA ALA A 268 -77.69 -80.58 5.35
C ALA A 268 -78.64 -79.69 4.54
N LEU A 269 -78.58 -79.83 3.22
CA LEU A 269 -79.48 -79.13 2.30
C LEU A 269 -80.42 -80.15 1.64
N ILE A 270 -81.72 -79.98 1.82
CA ILE A 270 -82.75 -80.77 1.16
C ILE A 270 -83.23 -80.00 -0.06
N SER A 271 -83.14 -80.62 -1.24
CA SER A 271 -83.80 -80.10 -2.43
C SER A 271 -85.26 -80.54 -2.42
N ALA A 272 -86.20 -79.60 -2.25
CA ALA A 272 -87.63 -79.87 -2.26
C ALA A 272 -88.23 -79.89 -3.69
N GLY A 273 -87.40 -79.65 -4.71
CA GLY A 273 -87.85 -79.54 -6.10
C GLY A 273 -88.70 -78.29 -6.33
N THR A 274 -89.53 -78.30 -7.37
CA THR A 274 -90.47 -77.19 -7.63
C THR A 274 -91.75 -77.42 -6.86
N VAL A 275 -92.10 -76.48 -5.98
CA VAL A 275 -93.31 -76.56 -5.14
C VAL A 275 -94.42 -75.69 -5.69
N GLY A 276 -95.67 -76.04 -5.38
CA GLY A 276 -96.88 -75.29 -5.74
C GLY A 276 -97.68 -74.89 -4.50
N VAL A 277 -98.68 -74.02 -4.66
CA VAL A 277 -99.56 -73.54 -3.57
C VAL A 277 -100.42 -74.64 -2.95
N ASN A 278 -100.83 -74.44 -1.70
CA ASN A 278 -101.68 -75.35 -0.92
C ASN A 278 -101.15 -76.79 -0.79
N THR A 279 -99.84 -76.95 -0.70
CA THR A 279 -99.17 -78.24 -0.54
C THR A 279 -98.56 -78.39 0.85
N ARG A 280 -98.67 -79.60 1.40
CA ARG A 280 -97.96 -80.04 2.61
C ARG A 280 -97.11 -81.26 2.25
N THR A 281 -95.80 -81.12 2.36
CA THR A 281 -94.86 -82.19 2.00
C THR A 281 -93.96 -82.51 3.19
N VAL A 282 -93.68 -83.79 3.43
CA VAL A 282 -92.83 -84.22 4.54
C VAL A 282 -91.54 -84.80 3.97
N PHE A 283 -90.41 -84.30 4.45
CA PHE A 283 -89.08 -84.77 4.13
C PHE A 283 -88.47 -85.46 5.36
N THR A 284 -87.72 -86.53 5.12
CA THR A 284 -86.97 -87.20 6.19
C THR A 284 -85.93 -86.23 6.77
N ASN A 285 -85.84 -86.15 8.10
CA ASN A 285 -84.79 -85.37 8.74
C ASN A 285 -83.43 -86.07 8.53
N PRO A 286 -82.46 -85.43 7.84
CA PRO A 286 -81.16 -86.03 7.51
C PRO A 286 -80.32 -86.36 8.75
N PHE A 287 -80.65 -85.77 9.91
CA PHE A 287 -79.96 -86.05 11.17
C PHE A 287 -80.69 -87.07 12.06
N GLY A 288 -81.84 -87.59 11.61
CA GLY A 288 -82.69 -88.52 12.34
C GLY A 288 -84.04 -87.89 12.71
N VAL A 289 -85.12 -88.67 12.62
CA VAL A 289 -86.51 -88.17 12.70
C VAL A 289 -86.87 -87.46 14.03
N ASN A 290 -86.19 -87.81 15.13
CA ASN A 290 -86.39 -87.22 16.46
C ASN A 290 -85.24 -86.28 16.88
N VAL A 291 -84.38 -85.88 15.95
CA VAL A 291 -83.28 -84.96 16.25
C VAL A 291 -83.74 -83.52 16.03
N PRO A 292 -83.66 -82.64 17.05
CA PRO A 292 -84.02 -81.24 16.89
C PRO A 292 -83.17 -80.57 15.82
N VAL A 293 -83.83 -79.95 14.86
CA VAL A 293 -83.19 -79.19 13.78
C VAL A 293 -83.85 -77.84 13.62
N VAL A 294 -83.05 -76.83 13.30
CA VAL A 294 -83.55 -75.56 12.76
C VAL A 294 -83.64 -75.73 11.26
N VAL A 295 -84.79 -75.40 10.70
CA VAL A 295 -85.03 -75.50 9.27
C VAL A 295 -85.44 -74.17 8.67
N GLU A 296 -85.02 -73.96 7.44
CA GLU A 296 -85.33 -72.75 6.69
C GLU A 296 -85.62 -73.09 5.24
N ALA A 297 -86.86 -72.83 4.82
CA ALA A 297 -87.27 -72.97 3.44
C ALA A 297 -86.99 -71.68 2.67
N GLU A 298 -86.31 -71.83 1.55
CA GLU A 298 -86.13 -70.79 0.55
C GLU A 298 -86.75 -71.24 -0.75
N ILE A 299 -87.25 -70.29 -1.52
CA ILE A 299 -87.60 -70.53 -2.92
C ILE A 299 -86.71 -69.70 -3.84
N GLN A 300 -86.67 -70.06 -5.11
CA GLN A 300 -85.93 -69.31 -6.11
C GLN A 300 -86.87 -68.45 -6.95
N ILE A 301 -86.66 -67.14 -6.92
CA ILE A 301 -87.36 -66.17 -7.78
C ILE A 301 -86.32 -65.37 -8.54
N GLY A 302 -86.42 -65.33 -9.88
CA GLY A 302 -85.47 -64.56 -10.72
C GLY A 302 -84.01 -64.99 -10.57
N GLY A 303 -83.77 -66.26 -10.22
CA GLY A 303 -82.43 -66.81 -9.97
C GLY A 303 -81.92 -66.64 -8.53
N VAL A 304 -82.61 -65.86 -7.69
CA VAL A 304 -82.20 -65.58 -6.30
C VAL A 304 -82.95 -66.50 -5.34
N TRP A 305 -82.20 -67.15 -4.43
CA TRP A 305 -82.77 -67.93 -3.33
C TRP A 305 -82.97 -67.04 -2.11
N SER A 306 -84.19 -66.97 -1.61
CA SER A 306 -84.47 -66.28 -0.35
C SER A 306 -85.74 -66.81 0.30
N ARG A 307 -86.01 -66.37 1.53
CA ARG A 307 -87.29 -66.61 2.19
C ARG A 307 -88.36 -65.70 1.60
N THR A 308 -89.59 -66.19 1.56
CA THR A 308 -90.77 -65.40 1.19
C THR A 308 -91.44 -64.73 2.38
N GLY A 309 -91.15 -65.21 3.60
CA GLY A 309 -91.95 -64.93 4.79
C GLY A 309 -93.33 -65.60 4.72
N TRP A 310 -94.21 -65.25 5.66
CA TRP A 310 -95.60 -65.71 5.71
C TRP A 310 -96.54 -64.52 5.97
N ALA A 311 -97.57 -64.36 5.15
CA ALA A 311 -98.58 -63.31 5.32
C ALA A 311 -99.98 -63.85 5.06
N PHE A 312 -100.94 -63.36 5.84
CA PHE A 312 -102.36 -63.64 5.65
C PHE A 312 -103.15 -62.33 5.58
N ASN A 313 -103.96 -62.17 4.55
CA ASN A 313 -104.84 -61.02 4.40
C ASN A 313 -106.30 -61.47 4.65
N SER A 314 -106.85 -61.07 5.80
CA SER A 314 -108.18 -61.48 6.25
C SER A 314 -109.32 -60.93 5.40
N SER A 315 -109.13 -59.80 4.70
CA SER A 315 -110.17 -59.18 3.86
C SER A 315 -110.40 -59.94 2.54
N THR A 316 -109.38 -60.61 2.01
CA THR A 316 -109.46 -61.39 0.76
C THR A 316 -109.34 -62.90 0.97
N ALA A 317 -109.19 -63.34 2.23
CA ALA A 317 -108.87 -64.71 2.62
C ALA A 317 -107.64 -65.31 1.92
N ASN A 318 -106.74 -64.47 1.38
CA ASN A 318 -105.54 -64.92 0.70
C ASN A 318 -104.38 -65.12 1.68
N ALA A 319 -103.70 -66.26 1.56
CA ALA A 319 -102.46 -66.56 2.28
C ALA A 319 -101.28 -66.68 1.32
N TYR A 320 -100.12 -66.17 1.76
CA TYR A 320 -98.89 -66.11 1.00
C TYR A 320 -97.73 -66.69 1.83
N GLY A 321 -96.89 -67.50 1.20
CA GLY A 321 -95.63 -67.91 1.79
C GLY A 321 -95.29 -69.40 1.65
N VAL A 322 -94.04 -69.70 1.96
CA VAL A 322 -93.50 -71.05 2.14
C VAL A 322 -92.80 -71.11 3.48
N ASN A 323 -93.13 -72.11 4.28
CA ASN A 323 -92.48 -72.32 5.57
C ASN A 323 -92.13 -73.78 5.76
N ALA A 324 -90.94 -74.04 6.31
CA ALA A 324 -90.55 -75.37 6.77
C ALA A 324 -90.50 -75.37 8.29
N SER A 325 -90.96 -76.45 8.89
CA SER A 325 -90.85 -76.68 10.32
C SER A 325 -90.38 -78.10 10.61
N TYR A 326 -89.59 -78.23 11.67
CA TYR A 326 -89.30 -79.53 12.26
C TYR A 326 -90.49 -79.96 13.11
N VAL A 327 -90.95 -81.20 12.91
CA VAL A 327 -91.97 -81.84 13.72
C VAL A 327 -91.41 -83.18 14.20
N GLU A 328 -91.14 -83.27 15.50
CA GLU A 328 -90.61 -84.48 16.13
C GLU A 328 -91.46 -85.72 15.80
N GLY A 329 -90.81 -86.85 15.52
CA GLY A 329 -91.47 -88.09 15.09
C GLY A 329 -91.93 -88.12 13.64
N THR A 330 -92.01 -86.97 12.95
CA THR A 330 -92.48 -86.88 11.55
C THR A 330 -91.36 -86.46 10.59
N GLY A 331 -90.45 -85.59 11.02
CA GLY A 331 -89.36 -85.06 10.18
C GLY A 331 -89.54 -83.58 9.86
N ILE A 332 -89.22 -83.19 8.63
CA ILE A 332 -89.25 -81.79 8.18
C ILE A 332 -90.45 -81.59 7.29
N VAL A 333 -91.37 -80.75 7.74
CA VAL A 333 -92.62 -80.46 7.04
C VAL A 333 -92.50 -79.14 6.32
N LEU A 334 -92.66 -79.16 5.00
CA LEU A 334 -92.80 -77.97 4.17
C LEU A 334 -94.28 -77.70 3.91
N GLN A 335 -94.74 -76.53 4.33
CA GLN A 335 -96.09 -76.03 4.09
C GLN A 335 -96.04 -74.81 3.19
N THR A 336 -96.84 -74.84 2.13
CA THR A 336 -97.07 -73.67 1.27
C THR A 336 -98.45 -73.09 1.52
N ALA A 337 -98.58 -71.78 1.34
CA ALA A 337 -99.83 -71.07 1.55
C ALA A 337 -100.85 -71.38 0.44
N VAL A 338 -102.14 -71.14 0.73
CA VAL A 338 -103.24 -71.60 -0.13
C VAL A 338 -103.36 -70.83 -1.44
N SER A 339 -102.99 -69.54 -1.47
CA SER A 339 -103.22 -68.68 -2.63
C SER A 339 -101.97 -68.48 -3.47
N TYR A 340 -100.84 -68.15 -2.83
CA TYR A 340 -99.57 -67.83 -3.52
C TYR A 340 -98.36 -68.23 -2.67
N LEU A 341 -97.23 -68.53 -3.30
CA LEU A 341 -95.98 -68.86 -2.60
C LEU A 341 -95.25 -67.62 -2.09
N TRP A 342 -95.43 -66.47 -2.75
CA TRP A 342 -94.89 -65.19 -2.29
C TRP A 342 -95.86 -64.04 -2.58
N ALA A 343 -95.74 -62.98 -1.77
CA ALA A 343 -96.37 -61.69 -2.01
C ALA A 343 -95.30 -60.65 -2.38
N GLY A 344 -95.75 -59.41 -2.65
CA GLY A 344 -94.84 -58.28 -2.64
C GLY A 344 -94.03 -58.23 -1.33
N SER A 345 -92.72 -58.05 -1.42
CA SER A 345 -91.78 -58.15 -0.30
C SER A 345 -92.12 -57.21 0.86
N ASN A 346 -92.75 -56.06 0.57
CA ASN A 346 -93.25 -55.12 1.57
C ASN A 346 -94.44 -55.67 2.40
N VAL A 347 -95.11 -56.72 1.95
CA VAL A 347 -96.29 -57.30 2.60
C VAL A 347 -95.95 -58.54 3.43
N SER A 348 -95.11 -59.44 2.92
CA SER A 348 -94.75 -60.69 3.62
C SER A 348 -93.39 -60.68 4.28
N GLY A 349 -92.59 -59.62 4.10
CA GLY A 349 -91.22 -59.54 4.60
C GLY A 349 -90.24 -60.46 3.86
N GLY A 350 -90.58 -60.92 2.66
CA GLY A 350 -89.72 -61.80 1.87
C GLY A 350 -88.50 -61.08 1.29
N GLY A 351 -87.33 -61.73 1.32
CA GLY A 351 -86.04 -61.12 0.96
C GLY A 351 -85.78 -60.90 -0.54
N HIS A 352 -86.73 -61.24 -1.41
CA HIS A 352 -86.55 -61.19 -2.88
C HIS A 352 -86.72 -59.79 -3.49
N GLY A 353 -87.30 -58.81 -2.78
CA GLY A 353 -87.56 -57.45 -3.29
C GLY A 353 -88.59 -57.35 -4.41
N VAL A 354 -89.50 -58.33 -4.53
CA VAL A 354 -90.50 -58.39 -5.63
C VAL A 354 -91.79 -57.66 -5.25
N THR A 355 -92.58 -57.23 -6.23
CA THR A 355 -93.91 -56.61 -6.04
C THR A 355 -95.05 -57.48 -6.56
N THR A 356 -94.73 -58.65 -7.12
CA THR A 356 -95.68 -59.59 -7.73
C THR A 356 -95.93 -60.80 -6.82
N SER A 357 -96.95 -61.58 -7.15
CA SER A 357 -97.24 -62.87 -6.54
C SER A 357 -97.12 -63.99 -7.55
N GLY A 358 -96.75 -65.19 -7.09
CA GLY A 358 -96.70 -66.37 -7.94
C GLY A 358 -97.01 -67.66 -7.19
N THR A 359 -97.30 -68.71 -7.94
CA THR A 359 -97.92 -69.93 -7.44
C THR A 359 -97.02 -71.16 -7.50
N SER A 360 -95.83 -71.05 -8.11
CA SER A 360 -94.84 -72.12 -8.15
C SER A 360 -93.40 -71.59 -8.24
N ALA A 361 -92.48 -72.26 -7.57
CA ALA A 361 -91.04 -71.96 -7.62
C ALA A 361 -90.21 -73.17 -7.14
N PRO A 362 -88.94 -73.31 -7.59
CA PRO A 362 -87.98 -74.21 -6.97
C PRO A 362 -87.82 -73.87 -5.48
N CYS A 363 -87.81 -74.89 -4.62
CA CYS A 363 -87.67 -74.78 -3.19
C CYS A 363 -86.52 -75.66 -2.68
N ARG A 364 -85.79 -75.15 -1.69
CA ARG A 364 -84.81 -75.90 -0.93
C ARG A 364 -84.98 -75.60 0.55
N ILE A 365 -84.64 -76.58 1.38
CA ILE A 365 -84.74 -76.48 2.82
C ILE A 365 -83.34 -76.69 3.41
N HIS A 366 -82.86 -75.67 4.09
CA HIS A 366 -81.66 -75.76 4.90
C HIS A 366 -82.00 -76.42 6.23
N VAL A 367 -81.15 -77.33 6.68
CA VAL A 367 -81.34 -78.07 7.93
C VAL A 367 -80.06 -77.98 8.74
N TRP A 368 -80.14 -77.39 9.91
CA TRP A 368 -79.04 -77.38 10.88
C TRP A 368 -79.44 -78.19 12.10
N LYS A 369 -78.60 -79.15 12.48
CA LYS A 369 -78.79 -79.89 13.72
C LYS A 369 -78.58 -78.94 14.90
N VAL A 370 -79.55 -78.91 15.81
CA VAL A 370 -79.39 -78.23 17.10
C VAL A 370 -78.70 -79.21 18.04
N THR A 371 -77.46 -78.90 18.40
CA THR A 371 -76.76 -79.55 19.50
C THR A 371 -76.84 -78.65 20.72
N ALA A 372 -77.31 -79.19 21.84
CA ALA A 372 -77.38 -78.49 23.12
C ALA A 372 -75.98 -78.11 23.63
#